data_AF-A0A7Y0HD65-F1
#
_entry.id   AF-A0A7Y0HD65-F1
#
_cell.length_a   1.000
_cell.length_b   1.000
_cell.length_c   1.000
_cell.angle_alpha   90.00
_cell.angle_beta   90.00
_cell.angle_gamma   90.00
#
_symmetry.space_group_name_H-M   'P 1'
#
loop_
_entity.id
_entity.type
_entity.pdbx_description
1 polymer ?
#
loop_
_entity_poly.entity_id
_entity_poly.type
_entity_poly.pdbx_seq_one_letter_code
_entity_poly.pdbx_strand_id
1 'polypeptide(L)'
;MSDPEDIVKSVFGFAGFRPGQREIVDRLLGGVNTLTVMPTGAGKSLCYQVPALCLDGPTVVISPLVALMDDQVAGLRANGIDAACLHSGQSRDRNVEEWLRLRDGSAKIVYMAPERLMTDRMMAAMEKLNPALFVVDEAHCISKWGASFRPEYEMLSALPDRFPNAVMAAFTATADAATQRDIADKLFRGRGDTVVHGFDRPNLMLAVQPKTNWRKQLGAFLADRRDQAGIVYCLSRRLTDEVAELLKNDGYRALPYHAGLPPEVRKENQEIFMSEDAVVMVATIAFGMGIDKPDIRYVFHLNLPGSMEAYYQEIGRAGRDGAPSEVAMLYGLDDIRLRRQFIEQDGEDTDHKRREHKRLDALLAYCETTQCRRVSLLSYFGEESGPCGNCDTCLDPPEVIDGTREAQMLLSAVLRTGESFGAAHIIDVLRGARTVKIEERGHDTLPTFGVGEAQSKPFWQAFIRQAIAGGYLSINIEGFGGLQLTRKGRDVLNGHEAFSYRAIPVAKEKKKAERQARRDVDMEGVDHDLLVALKSLRRELASERNVPAYVVFSDATLIDMCRLRPETLDQMALVSGVGPKKLEDFGPAFLHALAG
;
A
#
# COMPACT_ATOMS: atom_id res chain seq x y z
N MET A 1 16.87 37.48 8.47
CA MET A 1 16.42 36.11 8.21
C MET A 1 17.65 35.24 8.03
N SER A 2 17.69 34.09 8.69
CA SER A 2 18.71 33.06 8.44
C SER A 2 18.55 32.52 7.01
N ASP A 3 19.66 32.15 6.35
CA ASP A 3 19.59 31.50 5.03
C ASP A 3 18.91 30.12 5.17
N PRO A 4 17.84 29.83 4.40
CA PRO A 4 17.20 28.51 4.40
C PRO A 4 18.18 27.35 4.19
N GLU A 5 19.23 27.54 3.38
CA GLU A 5 20.23 26.50 3.10
C GLU A 5 21.07 26.17 4.35
N ASP A 6 21.41 27.19 5.14
CA ASP A 6 22.17 27.03 6.38
C ASP A 6 21.36 26.29 7.43
N ILE A 7 20.04 26.52 7.50
CA ILE A 7 19.16 25.79 8.42
C ILE A 7 19.11 24.31 8.08
N VAL A 8 18.95 23.96 6.79
CA VAL A 8 18.91 22.56 6.33
C VAL A 8 20.18 21.80 6.73
N LYS A 9 21.34 22.45 6.64
CA LYS A 9 22.62 21.85 6.99
C LYS A 9 22.87 21.84 8.50
N SER A 10 22.74 22.98 9.16
CA SER A 10 23.18 23.14 10.55
C SER A 10 22.18 22.59 11.58
N VAL A 11 20.88 22.65 11.28
CA VAL A 11 19.82 22.21 12.20
C VAL A 11 19.34 20.81 11.87
N PHE A 12 19.10 20.52 10.59
CA PHE A 12 18.56 19.22 10.15
C PHE A 12 19.64 18.23 9.70
N GLY A 13 20.90 18.65 9.56
CA GLY A 13 22.02 17.77 9.22
C GLY A 13 21.99 17.22 7.77
N PHE A 14 21.17 17.79 6.88
CA PHE A 14 21.10 17.36 5.49
C PHE A 14 22.13 18.10 4.62
N ALA A 15 22.61 17.46 3.56
CA ALA A 15 23.57 18.07 2.63
C ALA A 15 23.00 19.29 1.87
N GLY A 16 21.67 19.34 1.71
CA GLY A 16 20.94 20.39 1.02
C GLY A 16 19.49 19.98 0.78
N PHE A 17 18.73 20.82 0.08
CA PHE A 17 17.36 20.50 -0.32
C PHE A 17 17.31 19.35 -1.34
N ARG A 18 16.28 18.52 -1.21
CA ARG A 18 15.87 17.57 -2.26
C ARG A 18 15.23 18.35 -3.43
N PRO A 19 15.18 17.77 -4.64
CA PRO A 19 14.51 18.37 -5.79
C PRO A 19 13.09 18.83 -5.42
N GLY A 20 12.75 20.06 -5.82
CA GLY A 20 11.42 20.64 -5.60
C GLY A 20 11.19 21.30 -4.24
N GLN A 21 11.96 20.96 -3.20
CA GLN A 21 11.74 21.52 -1.85
C GLN A 21 12.07 23.01 -1.78
N ARG A 22 13.20 23.41 -2.38
CA ARG A 22 13.67 24.81 -2.36
C ARG A 22 12.63 25.77 -2.94
N GLU A 23 12.01 25.36 -4.04
CA GLU A 23 10.96 26.09 -4.75
C GLU A 23 9.72 26.36 -3.88
N ILE A 24 9.38 25.42 -2.98
CA ILE A 24 8.26 25.57 -2.04
C ILE A 24 8.67 26.51 -0.90
N VAL A 25 9.86 26.32 -0.36
CA VAL A 25 10.40 27.16 0.73
C VAL A 25 10.49 28.62 0.28
N ASP A 26 11.03 28.90 -0.90
CA ASP A 26 11.18 30.25 -1.43
C ASP A 26 9.82 30.94 -1.64
N ARG A 27 8.78 30.21 -2.08
CA ARG A 27 7.41 30.74 -2.18
C ARG A 27 6.82 31.13 -0.84
N LEU A 28 6.93 30.25 0.16
CA LEU A 28 6.40 30.50 1.49
C LEU A 28 7.10 31.70 2.16
N LEU A 29 8.43 31.82 1.99
CA LEU A 29 9.19 32.97 2.46
C LEU A 29 8.88 34.25 1.67
N GLY A 30 8.51 34.13 0.40
CA GLY A 30 8.02 35.22 -0.44
C GLY A 30 6.59 35.68 -0.12
N GLY A 31 5.91 35.08 0.86
CA GLY A 31 4.55 35.43 1.22
C GLY A 31 3.47 34.81 0.33
N VAL A 32 3.81 33.81 -0.49
CA VAL A 32 2.89 33.19 -1.44
C VAL A 32 2.21 31.98 -0.80
N ASN A 33 0.87 32.05 -0.72
CA ASN A 33 0.06 30.90 -0.32
C ASN A 33 0.32 29.73 -1.27
N THR A 34 0.60 28.54 -0.74
CA THR A 34 1.07 27.42 -1.57
C THR A 34 0.40 26.10 -1.18
N LEU A 35 -0.25 25.43 -2.15
CA LEU A 35 -0.63 24.02 -2.05
C LEU A 35 0.49 23.18 -2.63
N THR A 36 1.01 22.27 -1.81
CA THR A 36 2.05 21.33 -2.17
C THR A 36 1.49 19.91 -2.18
N VAL A 37 1.50 19.27 -3.36
CA VAL A 37 1.20 17.85 -3.53
C VAL A 37 2.52 17.12 -3.79
N MET A 38 2.97 16.34 -2.82
CA MET A 38 4.25 15.61 -2.89
C MET A 38 4.11 14.20 -2.32
N PRO A 39 4.73 13.19 -2.94
CA PRO A 39 4.63 11.82 -2.48
C PRO A 39 5.16 11.67 -1.05
N THR A 40 4.69 10.63 -0.36
CA THR A 40 5.19 10.27 0.96
C THR A 40 6.69 10.02 0.91
N GLY A 41 7.43 10.52 1.89
CA GLY A 41 8.90 10.42 1.93
C GLY A 41 9.65 11.52 1.17
N ALA A 42 8.98 12.41 0.42
CA ALA A 42 9.63 13.52 -0.28
C ALA A 42 10.13 14.65 0.64
N GLY A 43 9.88 14.56 1.94
CA GLY A 43 10.29 15.57 2.93
C GLY A 43 9.39 16.81 2.95
N LYS A 44 8.07 16.61 2.93
CA LYS A 44 7.07 17.70 3.06
C LYS A 44 7.28 18.54 4.31
N SER A 45 7.61 17.91 5.44
CA SER A 45 7.82 18.61 6.72
C SER A 45 8.91 19.68 6.63
N LEU A 46 10.02 19.38 5.95
CA LEU A 46 11.12 20.32 5.78
C LEU A 46 10.69 21.59 5.02
N CYS A 47 9.73 21.45 4.09
CA CYS A 47 9.25 22.56 3.26
C CYS A 47 8.51 23.63 4.06
N TYR A 48 7.95 23.29 5.23
CA TYR A 48 7.31 24.27 6.11
C TYR A 48 8.08 24.52 7.42
N GLN A 49 8.87 23.55 7.89
CA GLN A 49 9.70 23.71 9.08
C GLN A 49 10.85 24.70 8.84
N VAL A 50 11.46 24.71 7.65
CA VAL A 50 12.52 25.67 7.34
C VAL A 50 11.96 27.11 7.29
N PRO A 51 10.87 27.42 6.54
CA PRO A 51 10.24 28.73 6.61
C PRO A 51 9.85 29.15 8.02
N ALA A 52 9.31 28.22 8.83
CA ALA A 52 8.92 28.52 10.20
C ALA A 52 10.05 29.03 11.09
N LEU A 53 11.29 28.60 10.83
CA LEU A 53 12.48 29.06 11.54
C LEU A 53 13.01 30.40 11.02
N CYS A 54 12.86 30.64 9.70
CA CYS A 54 13.26 31.87 9.04
C CYS A 54 12.34 33.06 9.35
N LEU A 55 11.04 32.83 9.50
CA LEU A 55 10.04 33.85 9.77
C LEU A 55 10.11 34.36 11.22
N ASP A 56 9.75 35.63 11.42
CA ASP A 56 9.79 36.26 12.75
C ASP A 56 8.59 35.84 13.61
N GLY A 57 7.41 35.69 13.01
CA GLY A 57 6.20 35.26 13.71
C GLY A 57 6.09 33.74 13.85
N PRO A 58 5.25 33.26 14.78
CA PRO A 58 5.09 31.83 15.01
C PRO A 58 4.39 31.13 13.84
N THR A 59 4.65 29.83 13.72
CA THR A 59 4.01 28.95 12.75
C THR A 59 3.05 27.99 13.44
N VAL A 60 1.83 27.91 12.93
CA VAL A 60 0.80 26.98 13.39
C VAL A 60 0.66 25.85 12.38
N VAL A 61 0.97 24.62 12.79
CA VAL A 61 0.81 23.41 11.98
C VAL A 61 -0.43 22.65 12.43
N ILE A 62 -1.43 22.58 11.55
CA ILE A 62 -2.66 21.82 11.75
C ILE A 62 -2.46 20.42 11.18
N SER A 63 -2.66 19.40 12.00
CA SER A 63 -2.50 17.98 11.61
C SER A 63 -3.68 17.16 12.13
N PRO A 64 -4.17 16.14 11.40
CA PRO A 64 -5.39 15.42 11.78
C PRO A 64 -5.15 14.39 12.89
N LEU A 65 -3.90 14.17 13.28
CA LEU A 65 -3.50 13.05 14.12
C LEU A 65 -2.54 13.46 15.20
N VAL A 66 -2.99 13.25 16.43
CA VAL A 66 -2.22 13.43 17.66
C VAL A 66 -0.87 12.72 17.62
N ALA A 67 -0.82 11.45 17.20
CA ALA A 67 0.44 10.70 17.17
C ALA A 67 1.48 11.34 16.23
N LEU A 68 1.04 11.81 15.06
CA LEU A 68 1.91 12.50 14.11
C LEU A 68 2.41 13.84 14.67
N MET A 69 1.55 14.57 15.38
CA MET A 69 1.94 15.82 16.04
C MET A 69 3.03 15.57 17.09
N ASP A 70 2.86 14.57 17.95
CA ASP A 70 3.83 14.21 18.99
C ASP A 70 5.17 13.77 18.37
N ASP A 71 5.14 12.94 17.32
CA ASP A 71 6.34 12.48 16.62
C ASP A 71 7.11 13.64 15.95
N GLN A 72 6.40 14.56 15.28
CA GLN A 72 7.04 15.73 14.65
C GLN A 72 7.66 16.66 15.69
N VAL A 73 6.98 16.89 16.82
CA VAL A 73 7.51 17.74 17.90
C VAL A 73 8.71 17.08 18.59
N ALA A 74 8.68 15.76 18.80
CA ALA A 74 9.83 15.02 19.31
C ALA A 74 11.04 15.13 18.37
N GLY A 75 10.83 14.96 17.06
CA GLY A 75 11.89 15.11 16.05
C GLY A 75 12.49 16.52 16.00
N LEU A 76 11.65 17.56 16.06
CA LEU A 76 12.11 18.95 16.13
C LEU A 76 12.96 19.20 17.39
N ARG A 77 12.50 18.73 18.56
CA ARG A 77 13.24 18.87 19.82
C ARG A 77 14.56 18.11 19.83
N ALA A 78 14.61 16.93 19.20
CA ALA A 78 15.85 16.17 19.03
C ALA A 78 16.89 16.94 18.17
N ASN A 79 16.41 17.78 17.23
CA ASN A 79 17.24 18.68 16.44
C ASN A 79 17.49 20.04 17.13
N GLY A 80 17.16 20.17 18.42
CA GLY A 80 17.36 21.41 19.19
C GLY A 80 16.35 22.52 18.88
N ILE A 81 15.27 22.23 18.16
CA ILE A 81 14.21 23.19 17.86
C ILE A 81 13.11 23.05 18.91
N ASP A 82 12.85 24.14 19.62
CA ASP A 82 11.72 24.21 20.53
C ASP A 82 10.40 24.36 19.76
N ALA A 83 9.61 23.27 19.81
CA ALA A 83 8.26 23.19 19.25
C ALA A 83 7.26 22.79 20.34
N ALA A 84 6.03 23.31 20.22
CA ALA A 84 4.90 23.04 21.09
C ALA A 84 3.88 22.09 20.44
N CYS A 85 3.16 21.33 21.26
CA CYS A 85 2.10 20.41 20.80
C CYS A 85 0.83 20.63 21.64
N LEU A 86 -0.31 20.90 21.00
CA LEU A 86 -1.58 21.18 21.68
C LEU A 86 -2.72 20.32 21.13
N HIS A 87 -3.22 19.38 21.93
CA HIS A 87 -4.37 18.54 21.58
C HIS A 87 -5.12 18.03 22.82
N SER A 88 -6.32 17.49 22.60
CA SER A 88 -7.23 16.98 23.64
C SER A 88 -6.72 15.76 24.39
N GLY A 89 -5.78 15.01 23.80
CA GLY A 89 -5.13 13.85 24.42
C GLY A 89 -4.09 14.15 25.49
N GLN A 90 -3.66 15.42 25.66
CA GLN A 90 -2.72 15.79 26.72
C GLN A 90 -3.44 16.25 28.00
N SER A 91 -2.74 16.14 29.14
CA SER A 91 -3.22 16.74 30.38
C SER A 91 -3.38 18.26 30.23
N ARG A 92 -4.26 18.84 31.04
CA ARG A 92 -4.52 20.28 31.04
C ARG A 92 -3.25 21.07 31.34
N ASP A 93 -2.47 20.63 32.33
CA ASP A 93 -1.26 21.33 32.77
C ASP A 93 -0.21 21.36 31.66
N ARG A 94 -0.01 20.24 30.97
CA ARG A 94 0.90 20.16 29.81
C ARG A 94 0.46 21.08 28.68
N ASN A 95 -0.83 21.09 28.34
CA ASN A 95 -1.37 22.03 27.35
C ASN A 95 -1.16 23.51 27.75
N VAL A 96 -1.20 23.83 29.05
CA VAL A 96 -0.92 25.19 29.53
C VAL A 96 0.56 25.52 29.38
N GLU A 97 1.46 24.61 29.75
CA GLU A 97 2.92 24.77 29.59
C GLU A 97 3.29 24.99 28.11
N GLU A 98 2.81 24.14 27.21
CA GLU A 98 3.08 24.24 25.77
C GLU A 98 2.54 25.56 25.18
N TRP A 99 1.38 26.05 25.66
CA TRP A 99 0.85 27.36 25.28
C TRP A 99 1.73 28.52 25.76
N LEU A 100 2.20 28.48 27.01
CA LEU A 100 3.08 29.51 27.56
C LEU A 100 4.39 29.59 26.75
N ARG A 101 4.96 28.44 26.36
CA ARG A 101 6.15 28.38 25.53
C ARG A 101 5.98 29.09 24.19
N LEU A 102 4.84 28.88 23.54
CA LEU A 102 4.49 29.57 22.29
C LEU A 102 4.28 31.07 22.52
N ARG A 103 3.49 31.44 23.53
CA ARG A 103 3.15 32.84 23.85
C ARG A 103 4.38 33.68 24.19
N ASP A 104 5.31 33.11 24.95
CA ASP A 104 6.51 33.80 25.42
C ASP A 104 7.63 33.77 24.36
N GLY A 105 7.39 33.17 23.20
CA GLY A 105 8.30 33.15 22.06
C GLY A 105 9.41 32.10 22.14
N SER A 106 9.43 31.27 23.19
CA SER A 106 10.42 30.18 23.32
C SER A 106 10.23 29.08 22.27
N ALA A 107 8.98 28.79 21.90
CA ALA A 107 8.65 27.88 20.81
C ALA A 107 8.14 28.68 19.60
N LYS A 108 8.78 28.50 18.44
CA LYS A 108 8.34 29.15 17.17
C LYS A 108 7.27 28.34 16.43
N ILE A 109 7.20 27.04 16.66
CA ILE A 109 6.31 26.12 15.94
C ILE A 109 5.33 25.51 16.94
N VAL A 110 4.05 25.50 16.61
CA VAL A 110 3.03 24.75 17.36
C VAL A 110 2.28 23.80 16.46
N TYR A 111 2.22 22.53 16.84
CA TYR A 111 1.32 21.54 16.25
C TYR A 111 -0.01 21.55 16.99
N MET A 112 -1.12 21.59 16.25
CA MET A 112 -2.47 21.65 16.83
C MET A 112 -3.49 20.82 16.05
N ALA A 113 -4.42 20.18 16.75
CA ALA A 113 -5.57 19.54 16.13
C ALA A 113 -6.61 20.59 15.68
N PRO A 114 -7.33 20.39 14.56
CA PRO A 114 -8.26 21.39 14.02
C PRO A 114 -9.37 21.76 15.02
N GLU A 115 -9.92 20.78 15.74
CA GLU A 115 -10.96 20.99 16.75
C GLU A 115 -10.50 21.86 17.92
N ARG A 116 -9.19 21.90 18.19
CA ARG A 116 -8.60 22.73 19.23
C ARG A 116 -8.39 24.17 18.72
N LEU A 117 -7.86 24.30 17.51
CA LEU A 117 -7.62 25.59 16.87
C LEU A 117 -8.91 26.38 16.68
N MET A 118 -9.96 25.70 16.20
CA MET A 118 -11.21 26.34 15.81
C MET A 118 -12.14 26.71 16.98
N THR A 119 -11.67 26.59 18.22
CA THR A 119 -12.41 27.13 19.38
C THR A 119 -12.30 28.65 19.44
N ASP A 120 -13.37 29.36 19.79
CA ASP A 120 -13.39 30.84 19.86
C ASP A 120 -12.26 31.40 20.73
N ARG A 121 -12.01 30.75 21.87
CA ARG A 121 -10.95 31.13 22.80
C ARG A 121 -9.56 31.00 22.16
N MET A 122 -9.31 29.92 21.42
CA MET A 122 -8.01 29.70 20.79
C MET A 122 -7.81 30.63 19.60
N MET A 123 -8.84 30.82 18.76
CA MET A 123 -8.81 31.77 17.66
C MET A 123 -8.50 33.20 18.14
N ALA A 124 -9.17 33.67 19.20
CA ALA A 124 -8.90 34.99 19.79
C ALA A 124 -7.49 35.09 20.42
N ALA A 125 -6.93 33.98 20.88
CA ALA A 125 -5.56 33.94 21.39
C ALA A 125 -4.54 33.98 20.24
N MET A 126 -4.81 33.28 19.13
CA MET A 126 -3.99 33.31 17.93
C MET A 126 -3.99 34.68 17.26
N GLU A 127 -5.12 35.40 17.23
CA GLU A 127 -5.17 36.78 16.72
C GLU A 127 -4.21 37.72 17.44
N LYS A 128 -4.05 37.54 18.76
CA LYS A 128 -3.07 38.32 19.54
C LYS A 128 -1.63 37.90 19.28
N LEU A 129 -1.42 36.60 19.01
CA LEU A 129 -0.11 36.04 18.72
C LEU A 129 0.37 36.41 17.30
N ASN A 130 -0.56 36.66 16.38
CA ASN A 130 -0.33 37.03 14.99
C ASN A 130 0.66 36.08 14.25
N PRO A 131 0.29 34.81 14.02
CA PRO A 131 1.13 33.84 13.31
C PRO A 131 1.55 34.34 11.92
N ALA A 132 2.80 34.07 11.55
CA ALA A 132 3.30 34.40 10.21
C ALA A 132 2.89 33.35 9.16
N LEU A 133 2.73 32.10 9.59
CA LEU A 133 2.46 30.96 8.71
C LEU A 133 1.46 30.00 9.37
N PHE A 134 0.43 29.63 8.61
CA PHE A 134 -0.43 28.49 8.90
C PHE A 134 -0.12 27.37 7.92
N VAL A 135 0.11 26.17 8.44
CA VAL A 135 0.37 24.97 7.67
C VAL A 135 -0.79 24.01 7.90
N VAL A 136 -1.52 23.65 6.87
CA VAL A 136 -2.50 22.57 6.92
C VAL A 136 -1.87 21.31 6.34
N ASP A 137 -1.47 20.40 7.22
CA ASP A 137 -0.97 19.09 6.83
C ASP A 137 -2.14 18.14 6.53
N GLU A 138 -1.91 17.15 5.67
CA GLU A 138 -2.96 16.29 5.10
C GLU A 138 -4.19 17.07 4.58
N ALA A 139 -3.93 18.16 3.84
CA ALA A 139 -4.94 19.11 3.37
C ALA A 139 -6.07 18.49 2.53
N HIS A 140 -5.90 17.28 2.01
CA HIS A 140 -6.97 16.51 1.37
C HIS A 140 -8.18 16.28 2.29
N CYS A 141 -8.02 16.35 3.61
CA CYS A 141 -9.12 16.28 4.58
C CYS A 141 -10.11 17.45 4.51
N ILE A 142 -9.73 18.60 3.92
CA ILE A 142 -10.61 19.76 3.73
C ILE A 142 -11.69 19.49 2.69
N SER A 143 -11.36 18.67 1.70
CA SER A 143 -12.20 18.49 0.52
C SER A 143 -13.18 17.34 0.68
N LYS A 144 -14.46 17.58 0.39
CA LYS A 144 -15.46 16.52 0.22
C LYS A 144 -15.18 15.66 -1.01
N TRP A 145 -14.33 16.17 -1.91
CA TRP A 145 -13.75 15.46 -3.04
C TRP A 145 -12.45 14.73 -2.71
N GLY A 146 -12.00 14.76 -1.45
CA GLY A 146 -10.85 14.00 -0.94
C GLY A 146 -11.25 12.65 -0.33
N ALA A 147 -10.29 11.72 -0.21
CA ALA A 147 -10.51 10.35 0.27
C ALA A 147 -10.75 10.23 1.79
N SER A 148 -10.63 11.33 2.54
CA SER A 148 -10.68 11.33 4.01
C SER A 148 -11.20 12.67 4.53
N PHE A 149 -12.33 13.13 3.98
CA PHE A 149 -12.98 14.38 4.40
C PHE A 149 -13.22 14.42 5.92
N ARG A 150 -12.93 15.57 6.55
CA ARG A 150 -13.20 15.82 7.98
C ARG A 150 -13.94 17.15 8.13
N PRO A 151 -15.13 17.18 8.77
CA PRO A 151 -15.86 18.43 9.02
C PRO A 151 -15.03 19.51 9.72
N GLU A 152 -14.17 19.12 10.69
CA GLU A 152 -13.30 20.03 11.43
C GLU A 152 -12.22 20.67 10.54
N TYR A 153 -11.81 19.99 9.46
CA TYR A 153 -10.90 20.55 8.46
C TYR A 153 -11.61 21.55 7.55
N GLU A 154 -12.88 21.34 7.22
CA GLU A 154 -13.65 22.30 6.42
C GLU A 154 -13.76 23.66 7.14
N MET A 155 -13.79 23.66 8.48
CA MET A 155 -13.80 24.88 9.30
C MET A 155 -12.53 25.74 9.13
N LEU A 156 -11.39 25.14 8.74
CA LEU A 156 -10.13 25.86 8.48
C LEU A 156 -10.25 26.85 7.32
N SER A 157 -11.30 26.72 6.49
CA SER A 157 -11.62 27.71 5.44
C SER A 157 -11.84 29.12 5.99
N ALA A 158 -12.09 29.30 7.29
CA ALA A 158 -12.20 30.61 7.93
C ALA A 158 -10.86 31.30 8.23
N LEU A 159 -9.72 30.58 8.19
CA LEU A 159 -8.41 31.13 8.54
C LEU A 159 -8.00 32.35 7.69
N PRO A 160 -8.18 32.38 6.35
CA PRO A 160 -7.77 33.51 5.51
C PRO A 160 -8.49 34.81 5.85
N ASP A 161 -9.74 34.72 6.28
CA ASP A 161 -10.54 35.91 6.64
C ASP A 161 -10.13 36.46 8.01
N ARG A 162 -9.67 35.59 8.92
CA ARG A 162 -9.25 35.94 10.29
C ARG A 162 -7.79 36.39 10.34
N PHE A 163 -6.94 35.85 9.47
CA PHE A 163 -5.50 36.10 9.42
C PHE A 163 -5.04 36.51 8.01
N PRO A 164 -5.48 37.68 7.50
CA PRO A 164 -5.24 38.08 6.11
C PRO A 164 -3.76 38.34 5.78
N ASN A 165 -2.91 38.55 6.80
CA ASN A 165 -1.48 38.78 6.64
C ASN A 165 -0.63 37.51 6.80
N ALA A 166 -1.22 36.40 7.25
CA ALA A 166 -0.50 35.15 7.45
C ALA A 166 -0.43 34.38 6.14
N VAL A 167 0.72 33.76 5.87
CA VAL A 167 0.88 32.86 4.73
C VAL A 167 0.14 31.56 5.04
N MET A 168 -0.61 31.06 4.06
CA MET A 168 -1.33 29.80 4.13
C MET A 168 -0.60 28.75 3.28
N ALA A 169 -0.18 27.66 3.91
CA ALA A 169 0.43 26.53 3.24
C ALA A 169 -0.42 25.28 3.43
N ALA A 170 -0.58 24.49 2.39
CA ALA A 170 -1.33 23.24 2.42
C ALA A 170 -0.46 22.12 1.88
N PHE A 171 -0.38 20.99 2.59
CA PHE A 171 0.44 19.85 2.21
C PHE A 171 -0.39 18.58 2.14
N THR A 172 -0.20 17.77 1.09
CA THR A 172 -0.84 16.46 0.99
C THR A 172 0.02 15.49 0.18
N ALA A 173 -0.11 14.19 0.47
CA ALA A 173 0.49 13.12 -0.34
C ALA A 173 -0.26 12.87 -1.65
N THR A 174 -1.57 13.07 -1.62
CA THR A 174 -2.49 12.70 -2.70
C THR A 174 -3.59 13.75 -2.80
N ALA A 175 -3.77 14.30 -4.00
CA ALA A 175 -4.93 15.10 -4.34
C ALA A 175 -5.09 15.09 -5.86
N ASP A 176 -6.25 14.68 -6.35
CA ASP A 176 -6.61 14.82 -7.76
C ASP A 176 -6.88 16.30 -8.10
N ALA A 177 -7.04 16.62 -9.38
CA ALA A 177 -7.24 18.00 -9.83
C ALA A 177 -8.53 18.65 -9.27
N ALA A 178 -9.54 17.87 -8.90
CA ALA A 178 -10.76 18.38 -8.27
C ALA A 178 -10.49 18.76 -6.80
N THR A 179 -9.82 17.88 -6.06
CA THR A 179 -9.40 18.09 -4.66
C THR A 179 -8.45 19.27 -4.55
N GLN A 180 -7.47 19.39 -5.45
CA GLN A 180 -6.52 20.51 -5.46
C GLN A 180 -7.22 21.87 -5.57
N ARG A 181 -8.18 21.99 -6.50
CA ARG A 181 -8.96 23.22 -6.68
C ARG A 181 -9.80 23.54 -5.45
N ASP A 182 -10.49 22.56 -4.88
CA ASP A 182 -11.32 22.78 -3.68
C ASP A 182 -10.47 23.22 -2.47
N ILE A 183 -9.27 22.64 -2.29
CA ILE A 183 -8.34 23.10 -1.24
C ILE A 183 -7.90 24.54 -1.49
N ALA A 184 -7.47 24.86 -2.71
CA ALA A 184 -6.99 26.19 -3.06
C ALA A 184 -8.10 27.26 -2.93
N ASP A 185 -9.33 26.94 -3.29
CA ASP A 185 -10.46 27.85 -3.12
C ASP A 185 -10.77 28.09 -1.64
N LYS A 186 -10.79 27.03 -0.83
CA LYS A 186 -11.11 27.11 0.60
C LYS A 186 -10.02 27.74 1.46
N LEU A 187 -8.75 27.51 1.17
CA LEU A 187 -7.64 28.04 1.97
C LEU A 187 -7.01 29.30 1.37
N PHE A 188 -7.07 29.49 0.06
CA PHE A 188 -6.34 30.59 -0.60
C PHE A 188 -7.27 31.55 -1.33
N ARG A 189 -8.59 31.28 -1.37
CA ARG A 189 -9.56 32.09 -2.15
C ARG A 189 -9.17 32.17 -3.64
N GLY A 190 -8.63 31.08 -4.17
CA GLY A 190 -8.09 31.01 -5.53
C GLY A 190 -6.83 31.86 -5.77
N ARG A 191 -6.22 32.42 -4.71
CA ARG A 191 -5.01 33.26 -4.77
C ARG A 191 -3.84 32.57 -4.07
N GLY A 192 -3.15 31.73 -4.81
CA GLY A 192 -1.96 31.00 -4.38
C GLY A 192 -1.42 30.11 -5.48
N ASP A 193 -0.24 29.54 -5.26
CA ASP A 193 0.41 28.61 -6.17
C ASP A 193 0.06 27.17 -5.82
N THR A 194 -0.04 26.31 -6.82
CA THR A 194 -0.13 24.86 -6.64
C THR A 194 1.12 24.23 -7.24
N VAL A 195 1.87 23.53 -6.40
CA VAL A 195 3.09 22.79 -6.77
C VAL A 195 2.80 21.30 -6.65
N VAL A 196 2.79 20.61 -7.79
CA VAL A 196 2.61 19.16 -7.85
C VAL A 196 3.94 18.53 -8.25
N HIS A 197 4.54 17.76 -7.35
CA HIS A 197 5.69 16.92 -7.65
C HIS A 197 5.22 15.51 -8.02
N GLY A 198 6.00 14.84 -8.87
CA GLY A 198 5.66 13.53 -9.39
C GLY A 198 5.36 12.50 -8.30
N PHE A 199 4.42 11.61 -8.60
CA PHE A 199 3.96 10.50 -7.78
C PHE A 199 4.78 9.22 -8.05
N ASP A 200 5.79 9.26 -8.93
CA ASP A 200 6.60 8.08 -9.21
C ASP A 200 7.45 7.66 -7.99
N ARG A 201 7.44 6.35 -7.74
CA ARG A 201 8.25 5.66 -6.75
C ARG A 201 9.00 4.54 -7.46
N PRO A 202 10.15 4.86 -8.10
CA PRO A 202 10.82 3.92 -8.96
C PRO A 202 11.32 2.66 -8.28
N ASN A 203 11.63 2.79 -6.99
CA ASN A 203 12.09 1.74 -6.12
C ASN A 203 11.02 0.72 -5.73
N LEU A 204 9.72 0.98 -6.01
CA LEU A 204 8.63 0.06 -5.72
C LEU A 204 8.34 -0.86 -6.91
N MET A 205 8.44 -2.17 -6.67
CA MET A 205 7.90 -3.20 -7.53
C MET A 205 6.42 -3.41 -7.22
N LEU A 206 5.54 -3.32 -8.23
CA LEU A 206 4.09 -3.39 -8.05
C LEU A 206 3.53 -4.71 -8.61
N ALA A 207 2.76 -5.44 -7.80
CA ALA A 207 2.10 -6.67 -8.21
C ALA A 207 0.64 -6.76 -7.69
N VAL A 208 -0.26 -7.27 -8.53
CA VAL A 208 -1.63 -7.61 -8.09
C VAL A 208 -2.01 -9.00 -8.59
N GLN A 209 -2.46 -9.83 -7.65
CA GLN A 209 -2.81 -11.22 -7.91
C GLN A 209 -4.26 -11.51 -7.52
N PRO A 210 -4.96 -12.39 -8.26
CA PRO A 210 -6.23 -12.93 -7.81
C PRO A 210 -6.08 -13.64 -6.46
N LYS A 211 -6.99 -13.35 -5.54
CA LYS A 211 -7.05 -14.03 -4.25
C LYS A 211 -7.63 -15.43 -4.41
N THR A 212 -6.83 -16.44 -4.07
CA THR A 212 -7.24 -17.86 -4.06
C THR A 212 -7.02 -18.44 -2.67
N ASN A 213 -5.86 -19.05 -2.43
CA ASN A 213 -5.43 -19.46 -1.09
C ASN A 213 -4.45 -18.41 -0.54
N TRP A 214 -5.01 -17.43 0.18
CA TRP A 214 -4.23 -16.32 0.71
C TRP A 214 -3.10 -16.78 1.64
N ARG A 215 -3.25 -17.89 2.38
CA ARG A 215 -2.20 -18.42 3.28
C ARG A 215 -0.99 -18.88 2.49
N LYS A 216 -1.22 -19.66 1.42
CA LYS A 216 -0.15 -20.09 0.50
C LYS A 216 0.48 -18.92 -0.24
N GLN A 217 -0.33 -17.97 -0.70
CA GLN A 217 0.16 -16.79 -1.42
C GLN A 217 1.01 -15.88 -0.53
N LEU A 218 0.55 -15.61 0.70
CA LEU A 218 1.31 -14.83 1.69
C LEU A 218 2.59 -15.57 2.09
N GLY A 219 2.53 -16.87 2.38
CA GLY A 219 3.71 -17.66 2.74
C GLY A 219 4.76 -17.68 1.63
N ALA A 220 4.33 -17.83 0.36
CA ALA A 220 5.23 -17.75 -0.79
C ALA A 220 5.83 -16.37 -0.96
N PHE A 221 5.05 -15.30 -0.74
CA PHE A 221 5.54 -13.94 -0.76
C PHE A 221 6.53 -13.65 0.38
N LEU A 222 6.35 -14.22 1.56
CA LEU A 222 7.25 -13.94 2.69
C LEU A 222 8.48 -14.86 2.76
N ALA A 223 8.51 -15.95 1.99
CA ALA A 223 9.54 -16.99 2.07
C ALA A 223 10.98 -16.43 1.99
N ASP A 224 11.22 -15.51 1.07
CA ASP A 224 12.54 -14.90 0.83
C ASP A 224 12.72 -13.54 1.57
N ARG A 225 11.83 -13.22 2.52
CA ARG A 225 11.74 -11.90 3.19
C ARG A 225 11.70 -12.00 4.72
N ARG A 226 12.19 -13.10 5.29
CA ARG A 226 12.16 -13.35 6.75
C ARG A 226 12.93 -12.30 7.56
N ASP A 227 14.03 -11.79 7.02
CA ASP A 227 14.91 -10.83 7.70
C ASP A 227 14.56 -9.37 7.36
N GLN A 228 13.36 -9.11 6.84
CA GLN A 228 12.95 -7.81 6.36
C GLN A 228 11.73 -7.27 7.11
N ALA A 229 11.75 -5.98 7.45
CA ALA A 229 10.57 -5.32 8.00
C ALA A 229 9.50 -5.11 6.91
N GLY A 230 8.24 -5.31 7.27
CA GLY A 230 7.15 -5.15 6.31
C GLY A 230 5.78 -5.00 6.94
N ILE A 231 4.81 -4.59 6.12
CA ILE A 231 3.41 -4.39 6.55
C ILE A 231 2.50 -5.37 5.79
N VAL A 232 1.58 -6.01 6.50
CA VAL A 232 0.50 -6.82 5.93
C VAL A 232 -0.85 -6.17 6.25
N TYR A 233 -1.53 -5.63 5.25
CA TYR A 233 -2.82 -4.98 5.40
C TYR A 233 -3.99 -5.95 5.30
N CYS A 234 -4.87 -5.91 6.30
CA CYS A 234 -6.05 -6.74 6.47
C CYS A 234 -7.32 -5.88 6.57
N LEU A 235 -8.45 -6.40 6.09
CA LEU A 235 -9.72 -5.66 6.08
C LEU A 235 -10.44 -5.63 7.45
N SER A 236 -10.19 -6.61 8.30
CA SER A 236 -10.89 -6.75 9.60
C SER A 236 -9.93 -7.01 10.76
N ARG A 237 -10.35 -6.63 11.97
CA ARG A 237 -9.62 -6.88 13.22
C ARG A 237 -9.36 -8.37 13.41
N ARG A 238 -10.41 -9.19 13.27
CA ARG A 238 -10.32 -10.65 13.36
C ARG A 238 -9.28 -11.25 12.40
N LEU A 239 -9.26 -10.80 11.14
CA LEU A 239 -8.27 -11.29 10.17
C LEU A 239 -6.85 -10.80 10.50
N THR A 240 -6.72 -9.60 11.06
CA THR A 240 -5.43 -9.05 11.51
C THR A 240 -4.83 -9.94 12.59
N ASP A 241 -5.62 -10.32 13.60
CA ASP A 241 -5.19 -11.25 14.66
C ASP A 241 -4.86 -12.64 14.08
N GLU A 242 -5.74 -13.17 13.23
CA GLU A 242 -5.56 -14.48 12.58
C GLU A 242 -4.24 -14.58 11.79
N VAL A 243 -3.90 -13.51 11.06
CA VAL A 243 -2.69 -13.45 10.23
C VAL A 243 -1.46 -13.24 11.10
N ALA A 244 -1.53 -12.39 12.14
CA ALA A 244 -0.41 -12.22 13.07
C ALA A 244 -0.04 -13.53 13.77
N GLU A 245 -1.03 -14.27 14.26
CA GLU A 245 -0.81 -15.58 14.90
C GLU A 245 -0.31 -16.63 13.90
N LEU A 246 -0.82 -16.65 12.67
CA LEU A 246 -0.28 -17.52 11.61
C LEU A 246 1.21 -17.26 11.38
N LEU A 247 1.59 -16.00 11.19
CA LEU A 247 2.97 -15.64 10.90
C LEU A 247 3.90 -15.93 12.09
N LYS A 248 3.45 -15.71 13.34
CA LYS A 248 4.20 -16.12 14.54
C LYS A 248 4.47 -17.62 14.54
N ASN A 249 3.46 -18.44 14.25
CA ASN A 249 3.61 -19.89 14.18
C ASN A 249 4.56 -20.34 13.05
N ASP A 250 4.64 -19.57 11.95
CA ASP A 250 5.57 -19.80 10.84
C ASP A 250 7.00 -19.24 11.11
N GLY A 251 7.24 -18.73 12.32
CA GLY A 251 8.54 -18.24 12.79
C GLY A 251 8.86 -16.79 12.42
N TYR A 252 7.87 -16.00 12.00
CA TYR A 252 8.05 -14.56 11.78
C TYR A 252 7.79 -13.79 13.06
N ARG A 253 8.47 -12.66 13.24
CA ARG A 253 8.14 -11.71 14.29
C ARG A 253 6.99 -10.82 13.83
N ALA A 254 5.75 -11.30 13.99
CA ALA A 254 4.55 -10.60 13.56
C ALA A 254 3.76 -9.98 14.73
N LEU A 255 3.36 -8.72 14.59
CA LEU A 255 2.59 -7.98 15.58
C LEU A 255 1.25 -7.49 15.00
N PRO A 256 0.11 -7.66 15.69
CA PRO A 256 -1.16 -7.11 15.23
C PRO A 256 -1.27 -5.61 15.56
N TYR A 257 -1.93 -4.85 14.68
CA TYR A 257 -2.29 -3.46 14.94
C TYR A 257 -3.67 -3.10 14.38
N HIS A 258 -4.60 -2.79 15.28
CA HIS A 258 -5.91 -2.27 14.90
C HIS A 258 -6.59 -1.51 16.05
N ALA A 259 -7.63 -0.75 15.74
CA ALA A 259 -8.35 0.08 16.70
C ALA A 259 -9.03 -0.68 17.86
N GLY A 260 -9.20 -2.00 17.76
CA GLY A 260 -9.72 -2.84 18.86
C GLY A 260 -8.69 -3.26 19.92
N LEU A 261 -7.39 -3.01 19.72
CA LEU A 261 -6.38 -3.30 20.72
C LEU A 261 -6.37 -2.21 21.81
N PRO A 262 -6.01 -2.55 23.06
CA PRO A 262 -5.75 -1.55 24.10
C PRO A 262 -4.73 -0.51 23.62
N PRO A 263 -4.92 0.80 23.91
CA PRO A 263 -4.01 1.86 23.47
C PRO A 263 -2.53 1.60 23.78
N GLU A 264 -2.26 1.01 24.94
CA GLU A 264 -0.92 0.69 25.46
C GLU A 264 -0.26 -0.40 24.60
N VAL A 265 -1.00 -1.45 24.25
CA VAL A 265 -0.53 -2.53 23.36
C VAL A 265 -0.25 -2.00 21.95
N ARG A 266 -1.11 -1.12 21.43
CA ARG A 266 -0.87 -0.50 20.11
C ARG A 266 0.43 0.31 20.13
N LYS A 267 0.64 1.09 21.19
CA LYS A 267 1.84 1.92 21.37
C LYS A 267 3.08 1.04 21.44
N GLU A 268 3.07 0.01 22.28
CA GLU A 268 4.17 -0.95 22.41
C GLU A 268 4.50 -1.64 21.07
N ASN A 269 3.48 -2.16 20.37
CA ASN A 269 3.69 -2.80 19.06
C ASN A 269 4.26 -1.83 18.02
N GLN A 270 3.81 -0.57 18.02
CA GLN A 270 4.35 0.46 17.15
C GLN A 270 5.80 0.77 17.49
N GLU A 271 6.15 0.95 18.77
CA GLU A 271 7.52 1.20 19.22
C GLU A 271 8.47 0.06 18.83
N ILE A 272 8.05 -1.19 19.00
CA ILE A 272 8.81 -2.38 18.56
C ILE A 272 9.02 -2.34 17.05
N PHE A 273 7.97 -2.10 16.28
CA PHE A 273 8.08 -2.04 14.81
C PHE A 273 9.00 -0.92 14.33
N MET A 274 8.99 0.23 15.01
CA MET A 274 9.84 1.38 14.66
C MET A 274 11.31 1.16 15.00
N SER A 275 11.60 0.48 16.11
CA SER A 275 12.95 0.35 16.67
C SER A 275 13.68 -0.93 16.25
N GLU A 276 12.96 -2.00 15.94
CA GLU A 276 13.56 -3.31 15.69
C GLU A 276 13.53 -3.72 14.21
N ASP A 277 14.53 -4.50 13.83
CA ASP A 277 14.64 -5.05 12.48
C ASP A 277 13.74 -6.28 12.29
N ALA A 278 13.40 -6.59 11.03
CA ALA A 278 12.67 -7.80 10.65
C ALA A 278 11.30 -8.02 11.34
N VAL A 279 10.62 -6.94 11.76
CA VAL A 279 9.26 -7.00 12.31
C VAL A 279 8.22 -6.90 11.20
N VAL A 280 7.23 -7.80 11.23
CA VAL A 280 6.07 -7.76 10.34
C VAL A 280 4.89 -7.15 11.08
N MET A 281 4.49 -5.93 10.70
CA MET A 281 3.24 -5.37 11.22
C MET A 281 2.06 -5.89 10.42
N VAL A 282 1.13 -6.59 11.08
CA VAL A 282 -0.14 -7.01 10.49
C VAL A 282 -1.20 -6.04 10.95
N ALA A 283 -1.89 -5.36 10.04
CA ALA A 283 -2.72 -4.23 10.44
C ALA A 283 -3.97 -3.99 9.60
N THR A 284 -4.95 -3.31 10.21
CA THR A 284 -5.98 -2.60 9.43
C THR A 284 -5.48 -1.22 8.98
N ILE A 285 -6.29 -0.49 8.23
CA ILE A 285 -6.01 0.91 7.82
C ILE A 285 -5.73 1.86 8.99
N ALA A 286 -6.04 1.45 10.23
CA ALA A 286 -5.68 2.20 11.43
C ALA A 286 -4.16 2.32 11.63
N PHE A 287 -3.37 1.38 11.09
CA PHE A 287 -1.92 1.47 11.06
C PHE A 287 -1.49 2.19 9.80
N GLY A 288 -1.05 3.43 9.96
CA GLY A 288 -0.58 4.13 8.80
C GLY A 288 -0.18 5.55 9.08
N MET A 289 -1.15 6.44 9.16
CA MET A 289 -0.88 7.86 9.15
C MET A 289 0.10 8.22 10.30
N GLY A 290 1.25 8.79 9.94
CA GLY A 290 2.33 9.17 10.86
C GLY A 290 3.50 8.19 11.04
N ILE A 291 3.43 6.97 10.50
CA ILE A 291 4.58 6.04 10.54
C ILE A 291 5.67 6.52 9.58
N ASP A 292 6.90 6.65 10.08
CA ASP A 292 8.09 7.02 9.30
C ASP A 292 9.29 6.08 9.54
N LYS A 293 9.08 4.78 9.33
CA LYS A 293 10.17 3.81 9.28
C LYS A 293 10.74 3.77 7.86
N PRO A 294 12.02 4.14 7.65
CA PRO A 294 12.59 4.31 6.31
C PRO A 294 12.75 3.00 5.55
N ASP A 295 12.96 1.91 6.28
CA ASP A 295 13.45 0.62 5.81
C ASP A 295 12.38 -0.48 5.65
N ILE A 296 11.12 -0.08 5.44
CA ILE A 296 10.04 -1.04 5.14
C ILE A 296 10.26 -1.64 3.75
N ARG A 297 10.59 -2.94 3.68
CA ARG A 297 10.94 -3.63 2.43
C ARG A 297 9.75 -4.16 1.66
N TYR A 298 8.62 -4.39 2.32
CA TYR A 298 7.41 -4.78 1.62
C TYR A 298 6.13 -4.27 2.26
N VAL A 299 5.12 -4.08 1.40
CA VAL A 299 3.73 -3.86 1.79
C VAL A 299 2.88 -4.91 1.07
N PHE A 300 2.13 -5.69 1.83
CA PHE A 300 1.29 -6.76 1.32
C PHE A 300 -0.18 -6.54 1.68
N HIS A 301 -1.04 -6.35 0.69
CA HIS A 301 -2.48 -6.22 0.90
C HIS A 301 -3.16 -7.58 0.77
N LEU A 302 -3.62 -8.14 1.89
CA LEU A 302 -4.44 -9.36 1.87
C LEU A 302 -5.87 -9.11 1.36
N ASN A 303 -6.31 -7.86 1.37
CA ASN A 303 -7.62 -7.43 0.91
C ASN A 303 -7.50 -6.12 0.13
N LEU A 304 -8.46 -5.90 -0.77
CA LEU A 304 -8.58 -4.67 -1.56
C LEU A 304 -8.68 -3.42 -0.65
N PRO A 305 -7.88 -2.37 -0.88
CA PRO A 305 -8.05 -1.03 -0.29
C PRO A 305 -9.40 -0.38 -0.62
N GLY A 306 -9.69 0.75 0.02
CA GLY A 306 -10.95 1.48 -0.19
C GLY A 306 -10.99 2.26 -1.50
N SER A 307 -9.84 2.79 -1.91
CA SER A 307 -9.69 3.62 -3.10
C SER A 307 -8.25 3.56 -3.62
N MET A 308 -8.04 4.18 -4.79
CA MET A 308 -6.70 4.32 -5.36
C MET A 308 -5.79 5.23 -4.52
N GLU A 309 -6.35 6.27 -3.88
CA GLU A 309 -5.62 7.13 -2.95
C GLU A 309 -5.17 6.36 -1.71
N ALA A 310 -6.08 5.58 -1.10
CA ALA A 310 -5.74 4.75 0.05
C ALA A 310 -4.62 3.76 -0.30
N TYR A 311 -4.75 3.07 -1.44
CA TYR A 311 -3.72 2.17 -1.93
C TYR A 311 -2.37 2.89 -2.11
N TYR A 312 -2.34 4.04 -2.78
CA TYR A 312 -1.11 4.79 -3.01
C TYR A 312 -0.45 5.25 -1.69
N GLN A 313 -1.24 5.75 -0.74
CA GLN A 313 -0.72 6.15 0.58
C GLN A 313 -0.16 4.95 1.37
N GLU A 314 -0.84 3.80 1.33
CA GLU A 314 -0.45 2.58 2.02
C GLU A 314 0.85 1.99 1.46
N ILE A 315 0.99 1.92 0.13
CA ILE A 315 2.19 1.38 -0.52
C ILE A 315 3.38 2.34 -0.43
N GLY A 316 3.11 3.66 -0.36
CA GLY A 316 4.14 4.70 -0.22
C GLY A 316 4.94 4.63 1.10
N ARG A 317 4.53 3.75 2.03
CA ARG A 317 5.25 3.42 3.26
C ARG A 317 6.51 2.60 3.01
N ALA A 318 6.49 1.77 1.96
CA ALA A 318 7.64 0.97 1.60
C ALA A 318 8.77 1.85 1.04
N GLY A 319 10.01 1.51 1.40
CA GLY A 319 11.23 2.01 0.75
C GLY A 319 11.37 3.53 0.74
N ARG A 320 11.14 4.20 1.87
CA ARG A 320 11.33 5.66 1.97
C ARG A 320 12.81 6.05 1.92
N ASP A 321 13.70 5.12 2.27
CA ASP A 321 15.14 5.19 2.02
C ASP A 321 15.53 5.14 0.52
N GLY A 322 14.58 4.84 -0.37
CA GLY A 322 14.81 4.70 -1.81
C GLY A 322 15.34 3.33 -2.22
N ALA A 323 15.58 2.41 -1.28
CA ALA A 323 16.01 1.05 -1.59
C ALA A 323 14.87 0.25 -2.26
N PRO A 324 15.20 -0.80 -3.04
CA PRO A 324 14.21 -1.67 -3.64
C PRO A 324 13.24 -2.24 -2.59
N SER A 325 11.95 -2.10 -2.86
CA SER A 325 10.89 -2.62 -2.01
C SER A 325 9.74 -3.16 -2.86
N GLU A 326 9.00 -4.11 -2.32
CA GLU A 326 7.96 -4.84 -3.05
C GLU A 326 6.56 -4.59 -2.49
N VAL A 327 5.62 -4.43 -3.40
CA VAL A 327 4.21 -4.20 -3.10
C VAL A 327 3.40 -5.28 -3.79
N ALA A 328 2.63 -6.03 -3.03
CA ALA A 328 1.76 -7.06 -3.56
C ALA A 328 0.35 -6.95 -2.98
N MET A 329 -0.67 -7.08 -3.84
CA MET A 329 -2.07 -7.08 -3.43
C MET A 329 -2.79 -8.33 -3.89
N LEU A 330 -3.57 -8.93 -2.99
CA LEU A 330 -4.57 -9.92 -3.29
C LEU A 330 -5.96 -9.28 -3.30
N TYR A 331 -6.79 -9.65 -4.27
CA TYR A 331 -8.21 -9.29 -4.25
C TYR A 331 -9.09 -10.36 -4.92
N GLY A 332 -10.31 -10.48 -4.44
CA GLY A 332 -11.34 -11.35 -5.01
C GLY A 332 -12.73 -10.73 -4.95
N LEU A 333 -13.73 -11.46 -5.45
CA LEU A 333 -15.13 -10.98 -5.50
C LEU A 333 -15.68 -10.61 -4.11
N ASP A 334 -15.28 -11.36 -3.07
CA ASP A 334 -15.73 -11.08 -1.69
C ASP A 334 -15.20 -9.73 -1.17
N ASP A 335 -13.98 -9.35 -1.56
CA ASP A 335 -13.40 -8.05 -1.18
C ASP A 335 -14.19 -6.91 -1.84
N ILE A 336 -14.56 -7.05 -3.12
CA ILE A 336 -15.38 -6.07 -3.86
C ILE A 336 -16.73 -5.89 -3.17
N ARG A 337 -17.40 -7.02 -2.85
CA ARG A 337 -18.69 -7.00 -2.17
C ARG A 337 -18.59 -6.29 -0.82
N LEU A 338 -17.58 -6.62 -0.01
CA LEU A 338 -17.43 -6.02 1.32
C LEU A 338 -17.14 -4.51 1.23
N ARG A 339 -16.30 -4.08 0.29
CA ARG A 339 -16.03 -2.65 0.07
C ARG A 339 -17.27 -1.88 -0.35
N ARG A 340 -18.07 -2.40 -1.29
CA ARG A 340 -19.35 -1.77 -1.65
C ARG A 340 -20.33 -1.73 -0.49
N GLN A 341 -20.39 -2.79 0.33
CA GLN A 341 -21.23 -2.80 1.52
C GLN A 341 -20.81 -1.71 2.53
N PHE A 342 -19.50 -1.50 2.74
CA PHE A 342 -19.03 -0.41 3.61
C PHE A 342 -19.45 0.96 3.09
N ILE A 343 -19.40 1.18 1.78
CA ILE A 343 -19.86 2.44 1.16
C ILE A 343 -21.37 2.63 1.40
N GLU A 344 -22.18 1.59 1.23
CA GLU A 344 -23.62 1.70 1.47
C GLU A 344 -23.99 1.95 2.94
N GLN A 345 -23.14 1.52 3.87
CA GLN A 345 -23.31 1.76 5.30
C GLN A 345 -22.73 3.12 5.75
N ASP A 346 -22.01 3.83 4.87
CA ASP A 346 -21.37 5.11 5.18
C ASP A 346 -22.34 6.28 4.99
N GLY A 347 -23.22 6.46 5.99
CA GLY A 347 -24.17 7.56 6.07
C GLY A 347 -25.31 7.52 5.03
N GLU A 348 -26.01 8.64 4.88
CA GLU A 348 -27.17 8.78 3.97
C GLU A 348 -26.89 9.67 2.75
N ASP A 349 -25.73 10.31 2.67
CA ASP A 349 -25.37 11.19 1.55
C ASP A 349 -25.15 10.39 0.25
N THR A 350 -26.15 10.42 -0.63
CA THR A 350 -26.12 9.70 -1.91
C THR A 350 -25.02 10.18 -2.86
N ASP A 351 -24.64 11.46 -2.83
CA ASP A 351 -23.57 11.97 -3.69
C ASP A 351 -22.19 11.54 -3.16
N HIS A 352 -22.03 11.48 -1.83
CA HIS A 352 -20.85 10.87 -1.19
C HIS A 352 -20.68 9.40 -1.59
N LYS A 353 -21.73 8.58 -1.44
CA LYS A 353 -21.68 7.17 -1.84
C LYS A 353 -21.31 6.99 -3.30
N ARG A 354 -21.86 7.81 -4.20
CA ARG A 354 -21.51 7.80 -5.64
C ARG A 354 -20.03 8.10 -5.88
N ARG A 355 -19.44 9.05 -5.15
CA ARG A 355 -18.00 9.36 -5.24
C ARG A 355 -17.14 8.18 -4.76
N GLU A 356 -17.49 7.57 -3.63
CA GLU A 356 -16.76 6.41 -3.11
C GLU A 356 -16.83 5.21 -4.04
N HIS A 357 -18.00 4.91 -4.63
CA HIS A 357 -18.10 3.84 -5.64
C HIS A 357 -17.21 4.11 -6.84
N LYS A 358 -17.16 5.36 -7.33
CA LYS A 358 -16.30 5.73 -8.46
C LYS A 358 -14.82 5.54 -8.15
N ARG A 359 -14.39 5.84 -6.92
CA ARG A 359 -13.01 5.61 -6.45
C ARG A 359 -12.68 4.13 -6.34
N LEU A 360 -13.60 3.34 -5.81
CA LEU A 360 -13.45 1.89 -5.76
C LEU A 360 -13.35 1.30 -7.17
N ASP A 361 -14.21 1.74 -8.10
CA ASP A 361 -14.21 1.29 -9.50
C ASP A 361 -12.87 1.60 -10.19
N ALA A 362 -12.26 2.76 -9.91
CA ALA A 362 -10.92 3.08 -10.42
C ALA A 362 -9.84 2.12 -9.90
N LEU A 363 -9.89 1.75 -8.61
CA LEU A 363 -8.99 0.75 -8.03
C LEU A 363 -9.23 -0.65 -8.64
N LEU A 364 -10.49 -1.02 -8.91
CA LEU A 364 -10.80 -2.29 -9.60
C LEU A 364 -10.24 -2.32 -11.02
N ALA A 365 -10.37 -1.22 -11.76
CA ALA A 365 -9.77 -1.08 -13.09
C ALA A 365 -8.23 -1.20 -13.02
N TYR A 366 -7.59 -0.61 -12.00
CA TYR A 366 -6.16 -0.79 -11.75
C TYR A 366 -5.77 -2.25 -11.50
N CYS A 367 -6.58 -3.01 -10.75
CA CYS A 367 -6.29 -4.41 -10.45
C CYS A 367 -6.26 -5.28 -11.72
N GLU A 368 -7.19 -5.04 -12.65
CA GLU A 368 -7.36 -5.78 -13.91
C GLU A 368 -6.63 -5.14 -15.11
N THR A 369 -5.83 -4.10 -14.90
CA THR A 369 -5.12 -3.41 -16.00
C THR A 369 -4.24 -4.38 -16.80
N THR A 370 -4.25 -4.21 -18.11
CA THR A 370 -3.35 -4.91 -19.06
C THR A 370 -2.12 -4.08 -19.41
N GLN A 371 -2.09 -2.82 -18.95
CA GLN A 371 -0.96 -1.92 -19.14
C GLN A 371 0.01 -2.00 -17.96
N CYS A 372 1.15 -1.32 -18.06
CA CYS A 372 2.07 -1.12 -16.94
C CYS A 372 1.30 -0.57 -15.72
N ARG A 373 1.40 -1.26 -14.57
CA ARG A 373 0.72 -0.81 -13.33
C ARG A 373 1.11 0.60 -12.94
N ARG A 374 2.38 0.95 -13.08
CA ARG A 374 2.85 2.29 -12.74
C ARG A 374 2.25 3.35 -13.65
N VAL A 375 2.15 3.09 -14.95
CA VAL A 375 1.48 4.01 -15.88
C VAL A 375 0.03 4.20 -15.48
N SER A 376 -0.71 3.13 -15.17
CA SER A 376 -2.10 3.23 -14.69
C SER A 376 -2.21 4.00 -13.36
N LEU A 377 -1.27 3.81 -12.43
CA LEU A 377 -1.22 4.50 -11.14
C LEU A 377 -0.96 6.00 -11.32
N LEU A 378 0.05 6.38 -12.10
CA LEU A 378 0.43 7.77 -12.32
C LEU A 378 -0.63 8.51 -13.14
N SER A 379 -1.18 7.87 -14.17
CA SER A 379 -2.26 8.43 -14.99
C SER A 379 -3.51 8.75 -14.17
N TYR A 380 -3.83 7.94 -13.14
CA TYR A 380 -4.92 8.25 -12.21
C TYR A 380 -4.72 9.60 -11.49
N PHE A 381 -3.48 9.93 -11.13
CA PHE A 381 -3.12 11.20 -10.50
C PHE A 381 -2.80 12.33 -11.50
N GLY A 382 -3.03 12.10 -12.81
CA GLY A 382 -2.80 13.08 -13.86
C GLY A 382 -1.34 13.21 -14.31
N GLU A 383 -0.49 12.22 -14.00
CA GLU A 383 0.91 12.19 -14.41
C GLU A 383 1.13 11.19 -15.56
N GLU A 384 1.73 11.65 -16.64
CA GLU A 384 2.12 10.81 -17.77
C GLU A 384 3.47 10.14 -17.53
N SER A 385 3.60 8.87 -17.92
CA SER A 385 4.84 8.10 -17.78
C SER A 385 4.94 6.98 -18.81
N GLY A 386 6.14 6.42 -18.96
CA GLY A 386 6.40 5.22 -19.76
C GLY A 386 6.27 3.91 -18.96
N PRO A 387 6.21 2.75 -19.63
CA PRO A 387 6.27 1.45 -18.97
C PRO A 387 7.49 1.32 -18.06
N CYS A 388 7.31 0.79 -16.85
CA CYS A 388 8.33 0.90 -15.79
C CYS A 388 9.36 -0.22 -15.77
N GLY A 389 9.10 -1.35 -16.44
CA GLY A 389 9.97 -2.53 -16.40
C GLY A 389 10.08 -3.22 -15.02
N ASN A 390 9.32 -2.75 -14.02
CA ASN A 390 9.43 -3.17 -12.61
C ASN A 390 8.06 -3.48 -11.97
N CYS A 391 7.05 -3.86 -12.76
CA CYS A 391 5.77 -4.34 -12.24
C CYS A 391 5.42 -5.68 -12.87
N ASP A 392 4.56 -6.46 -12.22
CA ASP A 392 4.11 -7.76 -12.72
C ASP A 392 3.62 -7.70 -14.19
N THR A 393 2.89 -6.66 -14.62
CA THR A 393 2.41 -6.53 -16.01
C THR A 393 3.51 -6.15 -17.01
N CYS A 394 4.63 -5.59 -16.55
CA CYS A 394 5.81 -5.41 -17.40
C CYS A 394 6.71 -6.66 -17.43
N LEU A 395 6.79 -7.37 -16.32
CA LEU A 395 7.67 -8.54 -16.15
C LEU A 395 7.05 -9.81 -16.75
N ASP A 396 5.72 -9.94 -16.69
CA ASP A 396 4.93 -11.01 -17.27
C ASP A 396 3.70 -10.41 -17.97
N PRO A 397 3.87 -9.85 -19.19
CA PRO A 397 2.80 -9.16 -19.90
C PRO A 397 1.57 -10.06 -20.12
N PRO A 398 0.38 -9.62 -19.70
CA PRO A 398 -0.82 -10.44 -19.84
C PRO A 398 -1.24 -10.63 -21.30
N GLU A 399 -1.54 -11.87 -21.66
CA GLU A 399 -2.25 -12.16 -22.91
C GLU A 399 -3.70 -11.65 -22.82
N VAL A 400 -4.17 -10.97 -23.87
CA VAL A 400 -5.55 -10.46 -23.97
C VAL A 400 -6.30 -11.31 -24.97
N ILE A 401 -7.43 -11.87 -24.54
CA ILE A 401 -8.24 -12.82 -25.30
C ILE A 401 -9.61 -12.20 -25.57
N ASP A 402 -10.11 -12.33 -26.80
CA ASP A 402 -11.51 -12.04 -27.11
C ASP A 402 -12.41 -13.04 -26.36
N GLY A 403 -13.25 -12.52 -25.47
CA GLY A 403 -14.22 -13.29 -24.69
C GLY A 403 -15.64 -12.82 -24.94
N THR A 404 -15.93 -12.22 -26.10
CA THR A 404 -17.26 -11.66 -26.41
C THR A 404 -18.36 -12.71 -26.28
N ARG A 405 -18.09 -13.95 -26.72
CA ARG A 405 -19.06 -15.05 -26.63
C ARG A 405 -19.30 -15.47 -25.17
N GLU A 406 -18.25 -15.65 -24.39
CA GLU A 406 -18.33 -15.96 -22.97
C GLU A 406 -19.01 -14.85 -22.18
N ALA A 407 -18.77 -13.59 -22.56
CA ALA A 407 -19.45 -12.43 -21.99
C ALA A 407 -20.94 -12.47 -22.29
N GLN A 408 -21.35 -12.73 -23.53
CA GLN A 408 -22.76 -12.88 -23.88
C GLN A 408 -23.43 -14.02 -23.12
N MET A 409 -22.75 -15.17 -22.93
CA MET A 409 -23.26 -16.27 -22.08
C MET A 409 -23.50 -15.78 -20.65
N LEU A 410 -22.50 -15.15 -20.04
CA LEU A 410 -22.57 -14.61 -18.67
C LEU A 410 -23.68 -13.57 -18.53
N LEU A 411 -23.69 -12.56 -19.40
CA LEU A 411 -24.64 -11.45 -19.36
C LEU A 411 -26.08 -11.94 -19.61
N SER A 412 -26.27 -12.91 -20.51
CA SER A 412 -27.57 -13.54 -20.71
C SER A 412 -28.04 -14.31 -19.47
N ALA A 413 -27.14 -15.04 -18.80
CA ALA A 413 -27.47 -15.75 -17.56
C ALA A 413 -27.86 -14.78 -16.44
N VAL A 414 -27.15 -13.67 -16.28
CA VAL A 414 -27.49 -12.62 -15.30
C VAL A 414 -28.87 -12.03 -15.60
N LEU A 415 -29.14 -11.66 -16.85
CA LEU A 415 -30.43 -11.09 -17.25
C LEU A 415 -31.59 -12.07 -17.05
N ARG A 416 -31.44 -13.32 -17.50
CA ARG A 416 -32.51 -14.35 -17.44
C ARG A 416 -32.81 -14.85 -16.03
N THR A 417 -31.87 -14.70 -15.11
CA THR A 417 -32.09 -14.98 -13.68
C THR A 417 -32.66 -13.77 -12.93
N GLY A 418 -33.04 -12.70 -13.64
CA GLY A 418 -33.70 -11.53 -13.06
C GLY A 418 -32.77 -10.59 -12.31
N GLU A 419 -31.46 -10.59 -12.60
CA GLU A 419 -30.48 -9.64 -12.07
C GLU A 419 -30.45 -9.55 -10.51
N SER A 420 -30.81 -10.66 -9.86
CA SER A 420 -31.04 -10.73 -8.40
C SER A 420 -30.14 -11.75 -7.71
N PHE A 421 -29.26 -12.42 -8.45
CA PHE A 421 -28.44 -13.52 -7.93
C PHE A 421 -26.95 -13.18 -7.99
N GLY A 422 -26.24 -13.51 -6.91
CA GLY A 422 -24.80 -13.31 -6.82
C GLY A 422 -24.00 -14.30 -7.68
N ALA A 423 -22.70 -14.02 -7.83
CA ALA A 423 -21.80 -14.74 -8.73
C ALA A 423 -21.83 -16.27 -8.57
N ALA A 424 -21.88 -16.80 -7.35
CA ALA A 424 -21.91 -18.25 -7.12
C ALA A 424 -23.08 -18.95 -7.85
N HIS A 425 -24.28 -18.37 -7.75
CA HIS A 425 -25.48 -18.92 -8.38
C HIS A 425 -25.42 -18.78 -9.90
N ILE A 426 -24.93 -17.65 -10.41
CA ILE A 426 -24.76 -17.44 -11.85
C ILE A 426 -23.76 -18.44 -12.44
N ILE A 427 -22.67 -18.73 -11.74
CA ILE A 427 -21.70 -19.75 -12.15
C ILE A 427 -22.34 -21.14 -12.17
N ASP A 428 -23.16 -21.47 -11.16
CA ASP A 428 -23.85 -22.75 -11.11
C ASP A 428 -24.84 -22.90 -12.28
N VAL A 429 -25.55 -21.83 -12.66
CA VAL A 429 -26.39 -21.80 -13.88
C VAL A 429 -25.56 -22.01 -15.14
N LEU A 430 -24.50 -21.22 -15.34
CA LEU A 430 -23.63 -21.32 -16.52
C LEU A 430 -23.02 -22.71 -16.68
N ARG A 431 -22.64 -23.35 -15.58
CA ARG A 431 -22.00 -24.67 -15.59
C ARG A 431 -22.99 -25.84 -15.54
N GLY A 432 -24.29 -25.58 -15.48
CA GLY A 432 -25.30 -26.63 -15.45
C GLY A 432 -25.35 -27.42 -14.14
N ALA A 433 -24.93 -26.81 -13.02
CA ALA A 433 -24.96 -27.48 -11.73
C ALA A 433 -26.39 -27.57 -11.20
N ARG A 434 -26.84 -28.78 -10.84
CA ARG A 434 -28.17 -29.02 -10.26
C ARG A 434 -28.11 -28.88 -8.74
N THR A 435 -28.28 -27.65 -8.26
CA THR A 435 -28.46 -27.38 -6.82
C THR A 435 -29.94 -27.26 -6.50
N VAL A 436 -30.32 -27.52 -5.24
CA VAL A 436 -31.71 -27.36 -4.76
C VAL A 436 -32.27 -25.97 -5.14
N LYS A 437 -31.46 -24.93 -4.95
CA LYS A 437 -31.84 -23.54 -5.26
C LYS A 437 -32.07 -23.29 -6.77
N ILE A 438 -31.37 -24.03 -7.65
CA ILE A 438 -31.57 -23.90 -9.10
C ILE A 438 -32.89 -24.52 -9.51
N GLU A 439 -33.22 -25.70 -8.99
CA GLU A 439 -34.48 -26.40 -9.27
C GLU A 439 -35.68 -25.63 -8.71
N GLU A 440 -35.60 -25.16 -7.46
CA GLU A 440 -36.65 -24.34 -6.83
C GLU A 440 -36.95 -23.04 -7.58
N ARG A 441 -35.95 -22.47 -8.26
CA ARG A 441 -36.09 -21.25 -9.05
C ARG A 441 -36.41 -21.52 -10.53
N GLY A 442 -36.46 -22.79 -10.95
CA GLY A 442 -36.68 -23.20 -12.33
C GLY A 442 -35.55 -22.79 -13.29
N HIS A 443 -34.35 -22.51 -12.76
CA HIS A 443 -33.23 -22.01 -13.56
C HIS A 443 -32.55 -23.10 -14.40
N ASP A 444 -32.82 -24.36 -14.10
CA ASP A 444 -32.44 -25.53 -14.89
C ASP A 444 -33.16 -25.59 -16.26
N THR A 445 -34.28 -24.88 -16.40
CA THR A 445 -35.04 -24.79 -17.66
C THR A 445 -34.61 -23.62 -18.56
N LEU A 446 -33.72 -22.75 -18.08
CA LEU A 446 -33.28 -21.58 -18.85
C LEU A 446 -32.38 -22.01 -20.01
N PRO A 447 -32.47 -21.36 -21.20
CA PRO A 447 -31.55 -21.62 -22.32
C PRO A 447 -30.07 -21.35 -22.01
N THR A 448 -29.79 -20.61 -20.93
CA THR A 448 -28.44 -20.30 -20.44
C THR A 448 -27.93 -21.34 -19.43
N PHE A 449 -28.72 -22.35 -19.08
CA PHE A 449 -28.28 -23.41 -18.19
C PHE A 449 -27.28 -24.33 -18.92
N GLY A 450 -26.08 -24.48 -18.36
CA GLY A 450 -25.03 -25.34 -18.93
C GLY A 450 -24.27 -24.78 -20.14
N VAL A 451 -24.62 -23.61 -20.67
CA VAL A 451 -23.96 -23.04 -21.87
C VAL A 451 -22.47 -22.74 -21.68
N GLY A 452 -22.03 -22.63 -20.43
CA GLY A 452 -20.66 -22.34 -20.02
C GLY A 452 -19.95 -23.53 -19.36
N GLU A 453 -20.43 -24.76 -19.52
CA GLU A 453 -19.87 -25.95 -18.87
C GLU A 453 -18.40 -26.25 -19.24
N ALA A 454 -17.98 -25.83 -20.44
CA ALA A 454 -16.62 -26.02 -20.93
C ALA A 454 -15.59 -25.29 -20.08
N GLN A 455 -16.01 -24.26 -19.35
CA GLN A 455 -15.15 -23.45 -18.50
C GLN A 455 -15.30 -23.83 -17.02
N SER A 456 -14.18 -23.78 -16.31
CA SER A 456 -14.13 -24.13 -14.90
C SER A 456 -14.79 -23.06 -14.00
N LYS A 457 -15.17 -23.43 -12.78
CA LYS A 457 -15.66 -22.46 -11.78
C LYS A 457 -14.63 -21.33 -11.51
N PRO A 458 -13.32 -21.62 -11.32
CA PRO A 458 -12.29 -20.58 -11.21
C PRO A 458 -12.23 -19.64 -12.42
N PHE A 459 -12.43 -20.15 -13.63
CA PHE A 459 -12.52 -19.33 -14.83
C PHE A 459 -13.66 -18.32 -14.71
N TRP A 460 -14.90 -18.79 -14.45
CA TRP A 460 -16.04 -17.88 -14.37
C TRP A 460 -15.94 -16.89 -13.21
N GLN A 461 -15.34 -17.28 -12.08
CA GLN A 461 -15.07 -16.35 -10.98
C GLN A 461 -14.13 -15.21 -11.42
N ALA A 462 -13.05 -15.53 -12.12
CA ALA A 462 -12.13 -14.52 -12.63
C ALA A 462 -12.74 -13.69 -13.77
N PHE A 463 -13.54 -14.31 -14.64
CA PHE A 463 -14.22 -13.64 -15.74
C PHE A 463 -15.27 -12.64 -15.23
N ILE A 464 -16.09 -13.02 -14.25
CA ILE A 464 -17.05 -12.12 -13.59
C ILE A 464 -16.31 -10.95 -12.91
N ARG A 465 -15.18 -11.21 -12.25
CA ARG A 465 -14.38 -10.16 -11.61
C ARG A 465 -13.87 -9.13 -12.62
N GLN A 466 -13.38 -9.59 -13.78
CA GLN A 466 -12.98 -8.73 -14.89
C GLN A 466 -14.16 -7.95 -15.49
N ALA A 467 -15.32 -8.60 -15.65
CA ALA A 467 -16.54 -7.94 -16.13
C ALA A 467 -17.03 -6.83 -15.17
N ILE A 468 -16.91 -7.03 -13.85
CA ILE A 468 -17.22 -6.01 -12.85
C ILE A 468 -16.21 -4.85 -12.93
N ALA A 469 -14.91 -5.16 -12.93
CA ALA A 469 -13.86 -4.13 -13.01
C ALA A 469 -13.91 -3.31 -14.31
N GLY A 470 -14.29 -3.94 -15.43
CA GLY A 470 -14.49 -3.27 -16.72
C GLY A 470 -15.81 -2.52 -16.85
N GLY A 471 -16.65 -2.52 -15.80
CA GLY A 471 -17.92 -1.80 -15.75
C GLY A 471 -19.03 -2.42 -16.59
N TYR A 472 -18.94 -3.70 -16.95
CA TYR A 472 -20.00 -4.44 -17.68
C TYR A 472 -21.06 -5.02 -16.75
N LEU A 473 -20.66 -5.34 -15.51
CA LEU A 473 -21.53 -5.80 -14.43
C LEU A 473 -21.39 -4.92 -13.19
N SER A 474 -22.47 -4.75 -12.44
CA SER A 474 -22.45 -4.15 -11.10
C SER A 474 -22.98 -5.15 -10.06
N ILE A 475 -22.67 -4.90 -8.79
CA ILE A 475 -23.20 -5.67 -7.66
C ILE A 475 -24.25 -4.81 -6.96
N ASN A 476 -25.50 -5.29 -6.94
CA ASN A 476 -26.58 -4.68 -6.19
C ASN A 476 -26.51 -5.09 -4.72
N ILE A 477 -26.08 -4.16 -3.85
CA ILE A 477 -25.95 -4.41 -2.42
C ILE A 477 -27.32 -4.48 -1.73
N GLU A 478 -28.27 -3.61 -2.10
CA GLU A 478 -29.65 -3.63 -1.58
C GLU A 478 -30.38 -4.94 -1.97
N GLY A 479 -30.09 -5.46 -3.16
CA GLY A 479 -30.57 -6.75 -3.67
C GLY A 479 -29.78 -7.97 -3.17
N PHE A 480 -29.25 -7.95 -1.94
CA PHE A 480 -28.49 -9.06 -1.33
C PHE A 480 -27.23 -9.52 -2.10
N GLY A 481 -26.61 -8.64 -2.88
CA GLY A 481 -25.40 -8.93 -3.66
C GLY A 481 -25.64 -9.53 -5.05
N GLY A 482 -26.82 -9.28 -5.64
CA GLY A 482 -27.16 -9.70 -7.00
C GLY A 482 -26.29 -9.03 -8.08
N LEU A 483 -25.94 -9.75 -9.14
CA LEU A 483 -25.27 -9.16 -10.31
C LEU A 483 -26.30 -8.49 -11.23
N GLN A 484 -25.96 -7.30 -11.74
CA GLN A 484 -26.80 -6.54 -12.67
C GLN A 484 -26.01 -6.07 -13.89
N LEU A 485 -26.68 -5.95 -15.03
CA LEU A 485 -26.06 -5.43 -16.26
C LEU A 485 -25.99 -3.91 -16.19
N THR A 486 -24.82 -3.36 -16.52
CA THR A 486 -24.70 -1.93 -16.81
C THR A 486 -25.12 -1.65 -18.26
N ARG A 487 -25.16 -0.37 -18.65
CA ARG A 487 -25.37 0.01 -20.06
C ARG A 487 -24.35 -0.70 -20.98
N LYS A 488 -23.08 -0.66 -20.59
CA LYS A 488 -21.96 -1.30 -21.31
C LYS A 488 -22.13 -2.82 -21.42
N GLY A 489 -22.59 -3.47 -20.34
CA GLY A 489 -22.94 -4.90 -20.37
C GLY A 489 -24.05 -5.22 -21.37
N ARG A 490 -25.08 -4.37 -21.46
CA ARG A 490 -26.16 -4.54 -22.45
C ARG A 490 -25.66 -4.37 -23.88
N ASP A 491 -24.73 -3.45 -24.12
CA ASP A 491 -24.14 -3.23 -25.45
C ASP A 491 -23.36 -4.47 -25.92
N VAL A 492 -22.59 -5.14 -25.04
CA VAL A 492 -21.95 -6.43 -25.36
C VAL A 492 -22.97 -7.54 -25.60
N LEU A 493 -24.00 -7.62 -24.75
CA LEU A 493 -25.05 -8.63 -24.89
C LEU A 493 -25.78 -8.52 -26.23
N ASN A 494 -26.00 -7.30 -26.72
CA ASN A 494 -26.65 -7.02 -28.00
C ASN A 494 -25.69 -7.11 -29.21
N GLY A 495 -24.40 -7.34 -28.98
CA GLY A 495 -23.38 -7.41 -30.04
C GLY A 495 -22.94 -6.05 -30.59
N HIS A 496 -23.21 -4.96 -29.87
CA HIS A 496 -22.75 -3.61 -30.22
C HIS A 496 -21.32 -3.30 -29.77
N GLU A 497 -20.81 -4.04 -28.78
CA GLU A 497 -19.46 -3.90 -28.24
C GLU A 497 -18.80 -5.28 -28.07
N ALA A 498 -17.49 -5.36 -28.32
CA ALA A 498 -16.70 -6.55 -28.03
C ALA A 498 -16.27 -6.57 -26.56
N PHE A 499 -16.02 -7.76 -26.02
CA PHE A 499 -15.45 -7.93 -24.68
C PHE A 499 -14.13 -8.69 -24.78
N SER A 500 -13.09 -8.14 -24.18
CA SER A 500 -11.79 -8.81 -24.05
C SER A 500 -11.44 -8.98 -22.57
N TYR A 501 -10.78 -10.08 -22.26
CA TYR A 501 -10.32 -10.37 -20.91
C TYR A 501 -8.85 -10.76 -20.92
N ARG A 502 -8.17 -10.44 -19.83
CA ARG A 502 -6.85 -10.97 -19.52
C ARG A 502 -6.94 -12.47 -19.35
N ALA A 503 -6.07 -13.20 -20.03
CA ALA A 503 -5.97 -14.64 -19.95
C ALA A 503 -6.02 -15.09 -18.50
N ILE A 504 -7.03 -15.90 -18.20
CA ILE A 504 -7.21 -16.45 -16.86
C ILE A 504 -6.31 -17.68 -16.81
N PRO A 505 -5.31 -17.74 -15.91
CA PRO A 505 -4.51 -18.93 -15.75
C PRO A 505 -5.43 -20.02 -15.24
N VAL A 506 -5.94 -20.84 -16.16
CA VAL A 506 -6.47 -22.14 -15.81
C VAL A 506 -5.25 -22.89 -15.31
N ALA A 507 -5.31 -23.45 -14.10
CA ALA A 507 -4.32 -24.42 -13.65
C ALA A 507 -4.32 -25.58 -14.65
N LYS A 508 -3.59 -25.41 -15.75
CA LYS A 508 -3.21 -26.48 -16.63
C LYS A 508 -2.24 -27.29 -15.78
N GLU A 509 -2.60 -28.50 -15.45
CA GLU A 509 -1.62 -29.56 -15.21
C GLU A 509 -0.83 -29.81 -16.51
N LYS A 510 -0.03 -28.83 -16.95
CA LYS A 510 0.91 -28.89 -18.07
C LYS A 510 1.97 -27.83 -17.79
N LYS A 511 3.28 -28.11 -17.71
CA LYS A 511 4.05 -29.32 -17.98
C LYS A 511 5.33 -29.21 -17.13
N LYS A 512 5.61 -30.24 -16.34
CA LYS A 512 6.91 -30.49 -15.68
C LYS A 512 8.08 -30.43 -16.68
N ALA A 513 7.81 -30.65 -17.98
CA ALA A 513 8.79 -30.70 -19.06
C ALA A 513 9.49 -29.37 -19.40
N GLU A 514 8.83 -28.20 -19.30
CA GLU A 514 9.49 -26.91 -19.63
C GLU A 514 10.41 -26.43 -18.52
N ARG A 515 10.07 -26.75 -17.26
CA ARG A 515 10.93 -26.49 -16.11
C ARG A 515 12.09 -27.48 -16.03
N GLN A 516 11.99 -28.62 -16.73
CA GLN A 516 13.05 -29.64 -16.84
C GLN A 516 14.07 -29.24 -17.90
N ALA A 517 13.63 -28.69 -19.04
CA ALA A 517 14.53 -28.15 -20.08
C ALA A 517 15.40 -26.97 -19.59
N ARG A 518 14.88 -26.09 -18.71
CA ARG A 518 15.70 -25.05 -18.07
C ARG A 518 16.65 -25.59 -16.99
N ARG A 519 16.36 -26.76 -16.43
CA ARG A 519 17.20 -27.42 -15.41
C ARG A 519 18.38 -28.17 -16.04
N ASP A 520 18.19 -28.70 -17.25
CA ASP A 520 19.24 -29.43 -17.97
C ASP A 520 20.35 -28.50 -18.46
N VAL A 521 20.06 -27.21 -18.70
CA VAL A 521 21.07 -26.18 -19.05
C VAL A 521 21.95 -25.79 -17.84
N ASP A 522 21.43 -25.89 -16.61
CA ASP A 522 22.17 -25.55 -15.38
C ASP A 522 23.06 -26.72 -14.85
N MET A 523 22.94 -27.92 -15.44
CA MET A 523 23.63 -29.14 -15.01
C MET A 523 24.81 -29.54 -15.92
N GLU A 524 25.11 -28.76 -16.96
CA GLU A 524 26.23 -29.02 -17.87
C GLU A 524 27.57 -28.89 -17.11
N GLY A 525 28.35 -29.97 -17.06
CA GLY A 525 29.68 -30.00 -16.43
C GLY A 525 29.72 -30.36 -14.93
N VAL A 526 28.59 -30.72 -14.30
CA VAL A 526 28.56 -31.14 -12.89
C VAL A 526 28.60 -32.67 -12.80
N ASP A 527 29.61 -33.20 -12.10
CA ASP A 527 29.73 -34.63 -11.79
C ASP A 527 28.56 -35.07 -10.90
N HIS A 528 27.66 -35.86 -11.48
CA HIS A 528 26.39 -36.20 -10.83
C HIS A 528 26.59 -37.17 -9.65
N ASP A 529 27.58 -38.06 -9.74
CA ASP A 529 27.90 -39.03 -8.69
C ASP A 529 28.52 -38.33 -7.48
N LEU A 530 29.41 -37.37 -7.74
CA LEU A 530 29.96 -36.50 -6.70
C LEU A 530 28.86 -35.69 -5.99
N LEU A 531 27.94 -35.09 -6.75
CA LEU A 531 26.84 -34.32 -6.15
C LEU A 531 25.92 -35.19 -5.28
N VAL A 532 25.70 -36.45 -5.66
CA VAL A 532 24.94 -37.41 -4.85
C VAL A 532 25.67 -37.73 -3.56
N ALA A 533 26.99 -37.96 -3.62
CA ALA A 533 27.83 -38.21 -2.44
C ALA A 533 27.79 -37.03 -1.46
N LEU A 534 27.97 -35.80 -1.95
CA LEU A 534 27.90 -34.59 -1.11
C LEU A 534 26.50 -34.37 -0.51
N LYS A 535 25.43 -34.72 -1.24
CA LYS A 535 24.06 -34.67 -0.70
C LYS A 535 23.81 -35.72 0.37
N SER A 536 24.44 -36.90 0.28
CA SER A 536 24.37 -37.92 1.32
C SER A 536 25.07 -37.46 2.59
N LEU A 537 26.34 -37.04 2.45
CA LEU A 537 27.13 -36.51 3.56
C LEU A 537 26.42 -35.35 4.28
N ARG A 538 25.82 -34.44 3.51
CA ARG A 538 25.02 -33.34 4.08
C ARG A 538 23.84 -33.84 4.93
N ARG A 539 23.15 -34.89 4.49
CA ARG A 539 22.01 -35.45 5.24
C ARG A 539 22.46 -36.13 6.53
N GLU A 540 23.59 -36.82 6.49
CA GLU A 540 24.19 -37.46 7.66
C GLU A 540 24.56 -36.41 8.71
N LEU A 541 25.34 -35.40 8.34
CA LEU A 541 25.75 -34.31 9.23
C LEU A 541 24.56 -33.49 9.77
N ALA A 542 23.52 -33.31 8.95
CA ALA A 542 22.29 -32.62 9.36
C ALA A 542 21.49 -33.44 10.38
N SER A 543 21.44 -34.77 10.20
CA SER A 543 20.80 -35.70 11.12
C SER A 543 21.53 -35.75 12.47
N GLU A 544 22.86 -35.81 12.47
CA GLU A 544 23.68 -35.82 13.69
C GLU A 544 23.49 -34.56 14.54
N ARG A 545 23.30 -33.41 13.88
CA ARG A 545 23.07 -32.12 14.55
C ARG A 545 21.58 -31.79 14.75
N ASN A 546 20.67 -32.67 14.33
CA ASN A 546 19.21 -32.49 14.40
C ASN A 546 18.73 -31.16 13.78
N VAL A 547 19.29 -30.80 12.61
CA VAL A 547 18.95 -29.58 11.85
C VAL A 547 18.54 -29.92 10.42
N PRO A 548 17.75 -29.07 9.73
CA PRO A 548 17.44 -29.29 8.31
C PRO A 548 18.71 -29.28 7.42
N ALA A 549 18.76 -30.13 6.40
CA ALA A 549 19.97 -30.34 5.56
C ALA A 549 20.52 -29.05 4.92
N TYR A 550 19.66 -28.11 4.53
CA TYR A 550 20.10 -26.84 3.93
C TYR A 550 20.86 -25.93 4.90
N VAL A 551 20.75 -26.16 6.21
CA VAL A 551 21.50 -25.43 7.25
C VAL A 551 22.99 -25.79 7.20
N VAL A 552 23.34 -27.03 6.84
CA VAL A 552 24.73 -27.46 6.58
C VAL A 552 25.23 -26.74 5.32
N PHE A 553 24.71 -27.09 4.13
CA PHE A 553 24.97 -26.36 2.87
C PHE A 553 23.75 -26.39 1.93
N SER A 554 23.53 -25.31 1.17
CA SER A 554 22.44 -25.26 0.19
C SER A 554 22.73 -26.18 -1.01
N ASP A 555 21.70 -26.54 -1.80
CA ASP A 555 21.93 -27.29 -3.05
C ASP A 555 22.79 -26.50 -4.04
N ALA A 556 22.65 -25.18 -4.09
CA ALA A 556 23.48 -24.31 -4.92
C ALA A 556 24.96 -24.36 -4.48
N THR A 557 25.22 -24.35 -3.17
CA THR A 557 26.57 -24.46 -2.61
C THR A 557 27.19 -25.82 -2.94
N LEU A 558 26.45 -26.94 -2.85
CA LEU A 558 26.99 -28.26 -3.22
C LEU A 558 27.29 -28.36 -4.73
N ILE A 559 26.47 -27.74 -5.58
CA ILE A 559 26.72 -27.67 -7.01
C ILE A 559 27.97 -26.84 -7.30
N ASP A 560 28.16 -25.73 -6.58
CA ASP A 560 29.33 -24.87 -6.69
C ASP A 560 30.62 -25.59 -6.21
N MET A 561 30.53 -26.40 -5.14
CA MET A 561 31.62 -27.29 -4.71
C MET A 561 31.99 -28.32 -5.79
N CYS A 562 31.00 -28.90 -6.48
CA CYS A 562 31.26 -29.85 -7.57
C CYS A 562 31.94 -29.19 -8.78
N ARG A 563 31.66 -27.90 -9.01
CA ARG A 563 32.27 -27.10 -10.10
C ARG A 563 33.69 -26.66 -9.76
N LEU A 564 33.89 -26.13 -8.55
CA LEU A 564 35.16 -25.53 -8.12
C LEU A 564 36.18 -26.57 -7.61
N ARG A 565 35.72 -27.74 -7.17
CA ARG A 565 36.54 -28.84 -6.59
C ARG A 565 37.66 -28.33 -5.66
N PRO A 566 37.32 -27.64 -4.56
CA PRO A 566 38.35 -27.14 -3.65
C PRO A 566 39.12 -28.30 -3.01
N GLU A 567 40.44 -28.18 -2.95
CA GLU A 567 41.36 -29.17 -2.35
C GLU A 567 41.87 -28.71 -0.98
N THR A 568 41.64 -27.44 -0.62
CA THR A 568 42.09 -26.82 0.64
C THR A 568 40.95 -26.02 1.29
N LEU A 569 41.04 -25.79 2.61
CA LEU A 569 40.04 -25.00 3.34
C LEU A 569 39.97 -23.54 2.83
N ASP A 570 41.11 -22.97 2.42
CA ASP A 570 41.16 -21.62 1.85
C ASP A 570 40.41 -21.55 0.51
N GLN A 571 40.55 -22.57 -0.34
CA GLN A 571 39.77 -22.67 -1.58
C GLN A 571 38.29 -22.93 -1.31
N MET A 572 37.97 -23.68 -0.25
CA MET A 572 36.60 -23.94 0.13
C MET A 572 35.88 -22.70 0.69
N ALA A 573 36.63 -21.76 1.28
CA ALA A 573 36.12 -20.46 1.70
C ALA A 573 35.63 -19.58 0.53
N LEU A 574 36.13 -19.83 -0.68
CA LEU A 574 35.73 -19.11 -1.90
C LEU A 574 34.44 -19.64 -2.54
N VAL A 575 33.94 -20.79 -2.07
CA VAL A 575 32.70 -21.39 -2.57
C VAL A 575 31.49 -20.60 -2.06
N SER A 576 30.55 -20.30 -2.96
CA SER A 576 29.40 -19.46 -2.65
C SER A 576 28.48 -20.10 -1.59
N GLY A 577 28.32 -19.40 -0.46
CA GLY A 577 27.52 -19.87 0.69
C GLY A 577 28.32 -20.61 1.77
N VAL A 578 29.65 -20.67 1.66
CA VAL A 578 30.54 -21.18 2.72
C VAL A 578 31.04 -20.02 3.59
N GLY A 579 30.34 -19.74 4.68
CA GLY A 579 30.78 -18.76 5.67
C GLY A 579 31.81 -19.31 6.67
N PRO A 580 32.54 -18.46 7.42
CA PRO A 580 33.65 -18.88 8.29
C PRO A 580 33.27 -19.98 9.29
N LYS A 581 32.09 -19.85 9.91
CA LYS A 581 31.58 -20.84 10.88
C LYS A 581 31.23 -22.19 10.24
N LYS A 582 30.69 -22.18 9.01
CA LYS A 582 30.38 -23.41 8.27
C LYS A 582 31.63 -24.07 7.71
N LEU A 583 32.64 -23.28 7.34
CA LEU A 583 33.94 -23.76 6.91
C LEU A 583 34.66 -24.48 8.06
N GLU A 584 34.61 -23.93 9.27
CA GLU A 584 35.14 -24.57 10.48
C GLU A 584 34.36 -25.84 10.85
N ASP A 585 33.02 -25.76 10.87
CA ASP A 585 32.15 -26.85 11.33
C ASP A 585 32.06 -28.03 10.36
N PHE A 586 32.11 -27.78 9.05
CA PHE A 586 31.80 -28.77 8.02
C PHE A 586 32.84 -28.86 6.90
N GLY A 587 33.73 -27.88 6.76
CA GLY A 587 34.72 -27.81 5.69
C GLY A 587 35.58 -29.07 5.56
N PRO A 588 36.22 -29.58 6.64
CA PRO A 588 37.06 -30.78 6.56
C PRO A 588 36.32 -32.03 6.05
N ALA A 589 35.07 -32.23 6.47
CA ALA A 589 34.28 -33.40 6.05
C ALA A 589 33.93 -33.37 4.56
N PHE A 590 33.59 -32.18 4.04
CA PHE A 590 33.25 -32.02 2.63
C PHE A 590 34.49 -32.00 1.72
N LEU A 591 35.64 -31.47 2.17
CA LEU A 591 36.91 -31.63 1.46
C LEU A 591 37.31 -33.10 1.32
N HIS A 592 37.12 -33.89 2.39
CA HIS A 592 37.40 -35.33 2.33
C HIS A 592 36.52 -36.03 1.29
N ALA A 593 35.22 -35.73 1.24
CA ALA A 593 34.32 -36.29 0.24
C ALA A 593 34.57 -35.78 -1.19
N LEU A 594 35.19 -34.61 -1.35
CA LEU A 594 35.59 -34.06 -2.66
C LEU A 594 36.88 -34.70 -3.20
N ALA A 595 37.76 -35.19 -2.31
CA ALA A 595 39.03 -35.83 -2.67
C ALA A 595 38.89 -37.29 -3.15
N GLY A 596 37.73 -37.93 -2.87
CA GLY A 596 37.41 -39.30 -3.28
C GLY A 596 37.44 -40.32 -2.15
#